data_AF-A0A0J7BE19-F1
#
_entry.id   AF-A0A0J7BE19-F1
#
_cell.length_a   1.000
_cell.length_b   1.000
_cell.length_c   1.000
_cell.angle_alpha   90.00
_cell.angle_beta   90.00
_cell.angle_gamma   90.00
#
_symmetry.space_group_name_H-M   'P 1'
#
loop_
_entity.id
_entity.type
_entity.pdbx_description
1 polymer ?
#
loop_
_entity_poly.entity_id
_entity_poly.type
_entity_poly.pdbx_seq_one_letter_code
_entity_poly.pdbx_strand_id
1 'polypeptide(L)'
;MDTKEQAAKGGWWAYIWPFGASRGGEIKDEHDDRRRRELHRKAAQRIKEQHLEEQRQFISRIKAQLQSTNCEIKKFQEEIEREEREKEKKRHREEEEKRWREVLKRQAEEEERRRREFQAQMGKVQKKSHNQSAKTQRQSSWTEQKKDTKMENARRQANRGSHATNRSTNPLRPNMVLCDHALWWPRVDGTHLCSRCLTHTTRFAFRCPRCNKVACASCRDILREQKWAGDA
;
A
#
# COMPACT_ATOMS: atom_id res chain seq x y z
N MET A 1 124.75 23.01 -87.74
CA MET A 1 123.48 22.54 -88.31
C MET A 1 123.27 21.12 -87.81
N ASP A 2 122.50 21.07 -86.73
CA ASP A 2 121.70 20.00 -86.14
C ASP A 2 122.01 18.54 -86.47
N THR A 3 122.26 17.75 -85.41
CA THR A 3 121.28 16.79 -84.86
C THR A 3 122.03 15.82 -83.95
N LYS A 4 121.88 15.97 -82.64
CA LYS A 4 122.07 14.91 -81.63
C LYS A 4 121.83 15.55 -80.26
N GLU A 5 120.73 15.15 -79.64
CA GLU A 5 120.50 15.06 -78.18
C GLU A 5 119.05 15.39 -77.81
N GLN A 6 118.09 14.57 -78.26
CA GLN A 6 116.84 14.36 -77.53
C GLN A 6 116.34 12.93 -77.76
N ALA A 7 117.03 11.95 -77.19
CA ALA A 7 116.56 10.57 -77.14
C ALA A 7 117.09 9.86 -75.89
N ALA A 8 116.77 10.38 -74.70
CA ALA A 8 117.17 9.74 -73.44
C ALA A 8 116.24 10.09 -72.26
N LYS A 9 114.92 9.88 -72.41
CA LYS A 9 113.96 9.86 -71.27
C LYS A 9 112.84 8.83 -71.51
N GLY A 10 113.19 7.62 -71.91
CA GLY A 10 112.31 6.45 -71.87
C GLY A 10 112.86 5.44 -70.88
N GLY A 11 112.57 5.63 -69.59
CA GLY A 11 113.11 4.81 -68.52
C GLY A 11 112.71 3.34 -68.64
N TRP A 12 113.61 2.46 -68.20
CA TRP A 12 113.51 0.99 -68.18
C TRP A 12 112.22 0.44 -67.53
N TRP A 13 111.48 1.28 -66.79
CA TRP A 13 110.15 1.00 -66.25
C TRP A 13 109.08 0.70 -67.32
N ALA A 14 109.25 1.15 -68.57
CA ALA A 14 108.30 0.88 -69.64
C ALA A 14 108.27 -0.60 -70.10
N TYR A 15 109.29 -1.40 -69.75
CA TYR A 15 109.41 -2.80 -70.20
C TYR A 15 108.95 -3.82 -69.14
N ILE A 16 108.70 -3.39 -67.90
CA ILE A 16 108.41 -4.32 -66.79
C ILE A 16 106.91 -4.63 -66.66
N TRP A 17 106.00 -3.82 -67.19
CA TRP A 17 104.55 -4.06 -67.04
C TRP A 17 103.74 -4.01 -68.34
N PRO A 18 103.58 -5.16 -69.03
CA PRO A 18 102.42 -5.39 -69.90
C PRO A 18 101.32 -6.24 -69.25
N PHE A 19 101.46 -6.70 -68.00
CA PHE A 19 100.50 -7.65 -67.37
C PHE A 19 99.76 -7.13 -66.13
N GLY A 20 100.02 -5.90 -65.67
CA GLY A 20 99.46 -5.36 -64.42
C GLY A 20 98.12 -4.61 -64.55
N ALA A 21 97.70 -4.26 -65.77
CA ALA A 21 96.54 -3.37 -65.96
C ALA A 21 95.18 -4.06 -65.77
N SER A 22 95.05 -5.38 -66.00
CA SER A 22 93.77 -6.10 -65.80
C SER A 22 93.47 -6.45 -64.34
N ARG A 23 94.48 -6.76 -63.50
CA ARG A 23 94.25 -7.13 -62.08
C ARG A 23 93.89 -5.95 -61.17
N GLY A 24 94.26 -4.73 -61.55
CA GLY A 24 93.92 -3.53 -60.79
C GLY A 24 92.44 -3.12 -60.87
N GLY A 25 91.75 -3.53 -61.93
CA GLY A 25 90.30 -3.38 -62.09
C GLY A 25 89.54 -4.36 -61.21
N GLU A 26 89.88 -5.66 -61.29
CA GLU A 26 89.24 -6.74 -60.51
C GLU A 26 89.31 -6.51 -58.98
N ILE A 27 90.45 -6.03 -58.46
CA ILE A 27 90.61 -5.74 -57.02
C ILE A 27 89.79 -4.50 -56.59
N LYS A 28 89.64 -3.51 -57.47
CA LYS A 28 88.78 -2.34 -57.20
C LYS A 28 87.30 -2.71 -57.25
N ASP A 29 86.90 -3.53 -58.21
CA ASP A 29 85.52 -4.01 -58.34
C ASP A 29 85.11 -4.86 -57.12
N GLU A 30 86.00 -5.73 -56.62
CA GLU A 30 85.75 -6.53 -55.42
C GLU A 30 85.63 -5.67 -54.14
N HIS A 31 86.47 -4.63 -54.02
CA HIS A 31 86.40 -3.67 -52.92
C HIS A 31 85.08 -2.86 -52.96
N ASP A 32 84.66 -2.42 -54.14
CA ASP A 32 83.41 -1.68 -54.30
C ASP A 32 82.18 -2.56 -54.06
N ASP A 33 82.22 -3.84 -54.44
CA ASP A 33 81.19 -4.82 -54.09
C ASP A 33 81.12 -5.11 -52.59
N ARG A 34 82.26 -5.16 -51.91
CA ARG A 34 82.29 -5.29 -50.44
C ARG A 34 81.66 -4.05 -49.79
N ARG A 35 82.02 -2.86 -50.26
CA ARG A 35 81.44 -1.58 -49.80
C ARG A 35 79.94 -1.52 -50.05
N ARG A 36 79.45 -1.93 -51.23
CA ARG A 36 78.01 -2.05 -51.53
C ARG A 36 77.30 -2.98 -50.55
N ARG A 37 77.84 -4.18 -50.31
CA ARG A 37 77.26 -5.15 -49.35
C ARG A 37 77.24 -4.62 -47.91
N GLU A 38 78.25 -3.87 -47.50
CA GLU A 38 78.25 -3.20 -46.19
C GLU A 38 77.18 -2.11 -46.10
N LEU A 39 77.01 -1.30 -47.15
CA LEU A 39 75.95 -0.29 -47.21
C LEU A 39 74.56 -0.93 -47.17
N HIS A 40 74.33 -2.02 -47.92
CA HIS A 40 73.07 -2.77 -47.86
C HIS A 40 72.82 -3.37 -46.48
N ARG A 41 73.83 -3.94 -45.82
CA ARG A 41 73.70 -4.45 -44.44
C ARG A 41 73.35 -3.33 -43.45
N LYS A 42 74.04 -2.18 -43.54
CA LYS A 42 73.74 -1.00 -42.70
C LYS A 42 72.34 -0.44 -42.98
N ALA A 43 71.91 -0.38 -44.24
CA ALA A 43 70.57 0.04 -44.60
C ALA A 43 69.50 -0.93 -44.06
N ALA A 44 69.71 -2.23 -44.20
CA ALA A 44 68.82 -3.25 -43.66
C ALA A 44 68.73 -3.21 -42.12
N GLN A 45 69.85 -2.94 -41.43
CA GLN A 45 69.87 -2.73 -39.98
C GLN A 45 69.05 -1.50 -39.59
N ARG A 46 69.24 -0.36 -40.27
CA ARG A 46 68.46 0.86 -40.02
C ARG A 46 66.95 0.65 -40.20
N ILE A 47 66.56 -0.06 -41.26
CA ILE A 47 65.13 -0.38 -41.50
C ILE A 47 64.57 -1.24 -40.37
N LYS A 48 65.32 -2.25 -39.91
CA LYS A 48 64.91 -3.08 -38.77
C LYS A 48 64.80 -2.27 -37.47
N GLU A 49 65.76 -1.39 -37.21
CA GLU A 49 65.74 -0.50 -36.04
C GLU A 49 64.54 0.45 -36.08
N GLN A 50 64.25 1.05 -37.24
CA GLN A 50 63.05 1.87 -37.43
C GLN A 50 61.77 1.07 -37.17
N HIS A 51 61.67 -0.15 -37.71
CA HIS A 51 60.49 -0.98 -37.50
C HIS A 51 60.30 -1.36 -36.02
N LEU A 52 61.39 -1.68 -35.31
CA LEU A 52 61.33 -1.95 -33.88
C LEU A 52 60.91 -0.72 -33.08
N GLU A 53 61.37 0.48 -33.48
CA GLU A 53 60.98 1.73 -32.84
C GLU A 53 59.50 2.05 -33.08
N GLU A 54 59.00 1.85 -34.30
CA GLU A 54 57.56 1.97 -34.61
C GLU A 54 56.71 1.02 -33.77
N GLN A 55 57.13 -0.25 -33.65
CA GLN A 55 56.46 -1.23 -32.80
C GLN A 55 56.47 -0.82 -31.32
N ARG A 56 57.59 -0.29 -30.82
CA ARG A 56 57.70 0.22 -29.44
C ARG A 56 56.74 1.38 -29.20
N GLN A 57 56.65 2.32 -30.13
CA GLN A 57 55.71 3.44 -30.06
C GLN A 57 54.26 2.97 -30.09
N PHE A 58 53.94 1.99 -30.96
CA PHE A 58 52.62 1.39 -31.03
C PHE A 58 52.22 0.70 -29.71
N ILE A 59 53.11 -0.12 -29.14
CA ILE A 59 52.90 -0.76 -27.84
C ILE A 59 52.72 0.30 -26.74
N SER A 60 53.50 1.38 -26.76
CA SER A 60 53.38 2.48 -25.80
C SER A 60 51.99 3.14 -25.87
N ARG A 61 51.48 3.41 -27.08
CA ARG A 61 50.13 3.95 -27.28
C ARG A 61 49.04 3.02 -26.76
N ILE A 62 49.13 1.72 -27.06
CA ILE A 62 48.17 0.73 -26.55
C ILE A 62 48.21 0.67 -25.02
N LYS A 63 49.40 0.69 -24.42
CA LYS A 63 49.54 0.71 -22.96
C LYS A 63 48.88 1.95 -22.35
N ALA A 64 49.06 3.12 -22.95
CA ALA A 64 48.41 4.34 -22.49
C ALA A 64 46.87 4.26 -22.62
N GLN A 65 46.36 3.72 -23.73
CA GLN A 65 44.93 3.48 -23.91
C GLN A 65 44.38 2.51 -22.85
N LEU A 66 45.06 1.39 -22.61
CA LEU A 66 44.68 0.41 -21.61
C LEU A 66 44.69 1.00 -20.20
N GLN A 67 45.65 1.87 -19.88
CA GLN A 67 45.67 2.61 -18.61
C GLN A 67 44.48 3.58 -18.50
N SER A 68 44.14 4.29 -19.58
CA SER A 68 42.97 5.18 -19.60
C SER A 68 41.68 4.40 -19.37
N THR A 69 41.46 3.31 -20.12
CA THR A 69 40.28 2.45 -19.97
C THR A 69 40.20 1.83 -18.57
N ASN A 70 41.33 1.40 -18.01
CA ASN A 70 41.34 0.90 -16.62
C ASN A 70 41.00 1.98 -15.59
N CYS A 71 41.40 3.24 -15.82
CA CYS A 71 41.01 4.36 -14.98
C CYS A 71 39.49 4.62 -15.08
N GLU A 72 38.93 4.57 -16.28
CA GLU A 72 37.48 4.70 -16.51
C GLU A 72 36.69 3.56 -15.85
N ILE A 73 37.13 2.31 -16.01
CA ILE A 73 36.52 1.14 -15.36
C ILE A 73 36.50 1.33 -13.84
N LYS A 74 37.61 1.78 -13.24
CA LYS A 74 37.67 2.06 -11.80
C LYS A 74 36.69 3.14 -11.37
N LYS A 75 36.57 4.23 -12.14
CA LYS A 75 35.59 5.29 -11.86
C LYS A 75 34.16 4.75 -11.90
N PHE A 76 33.82 3.94 -12.90
CA PHE A 76 32.50 3.32 -12.98
C PHE A 76 32.25 2.34 -11.83
N GLN A 77 33.25 1.56 -11.42
CA GLN A 77 33.14 0.68 -10.25
C GLN A 77 32.87 1.47 -8.96
N GLU A 78 33.59 2.57 -8.72
CA GLU A 78 33.36 3.44 -7.57
C GLU A 78 31.99 4.11 -7.60
N GLU A 79 31.49 4.47 -8.79
CA GLU A 79 30.15 5.04 -8.96
C GLU A 79 29.05 4.02 -8.67
N ILE A 80 29.19 2.79 -9.19
CA ILE A 80 28.27 1.68 -8.89
C ILE A 80 28.26 1.40 -7.39
N GLU A 81 29.43 1.27 -6.75
CA GLU A 81 29.52 1.00 -5.31
C GLU A 81 28.92 2.14 -4.47
N ARG A 82 29.07 3.40 -4.92
CA ARG A 82 28.44 4.55 -4.27
C ARG A 82 26.92 4.50 -4.42
N GLU A 83 26.41 4.17 -5.61
CA GLU A 83 24.98 4.06 -5.86
C GLU A 83 24.35 2.92 -5.05
N GLU A 84 25.03 1.77 -4.95
CA GLU A 84 24.58 0.64 -4.13
C GLU A 84 24.52 0.98 -2.65
N ARG A 85 25.55 1.66 -2.11
CA ARG A 85 25.55 2.15 -0.72
C ARG A 85 24.42 3.14 -0.45
N GLU A 86 24.13 4.04 -1.38
CA GLU A 86 23.02 4.99 -1.23
C GLU A 86 21.66 4.30 -1.32
N LYS A 87 21.49 3.32 -2.22
CA LYS A 87 20.28 2.47 -2.29
C LYS A 87 20.08 1.69 -1.00
N GLU A 88 21.13 1.11 -0.43
CA GLU A 88 21.04 0.38 0.84
C GLU A 88 20.66 1.29 2.00
N LYS A 89 21.31 2.45 2.15
CA LYS A 89 20.91 3.46 3.15
C LYS A 89 19.48 3.94 2.97
N LYS A 90 19.01 4.07 1.73
CA LYS A 90 17.62 4.45 1.45
C LYS A 90 16.66 3.33 1.88
N ARG A 91 16.95 2.07 1.54
CA ARG A 91 16.16 0.91 2.01
C ARG A 91 16.11 0.84 3.53
N HIS A 92 17.24 1.02 4.20
CA HIS A 92 17.28 1.04 5.67
C HIS A 92 16.41 2.14 6.26
N ARG A 93 16.50 3.37 5.74
CA ARG A 93 15.64 4.49 6.18
C ARG A 93 14.16 4.22 5.94
N GLU A 94 13.80 3.66 4.79
CA GLU A 94 12.41 3.28 4.48
C GLU A 94 11.90 2.18 5.41
N GLU A 95 12.73 1.20 5.77
CA GLU A 95 12.37 0.16 6.74
C GLU A 95 12.21 0.72 8.16
N GLU A 96 13.12 1.59 8.60
CA GLU A 96 13.01 2.27 9.89
C GLU A 96 11.74 3.14 9.96
N GLU A 97 11.45 3.88 8.89
CA GLU A 97 10.23 4.69 8.81
C GLU A 97 8.96 3.82 8.82
N LYS A 98 8.97 2.65 8.15
CA LYS A 98 7.87 1.69 8.21
C LYS A 98 7.69 1.15 9.62
N ARG A 99 8.77 0.73 10.29
CA ARG A 99 8.73 0.26 11.68
C ARG A 99 8.22 1.36 12.61
N TRP A 100 8.67 2.59 12.44
CA TRP A 100 8.20 3.74 13.21
C TRP A 100 6.71 4.00 13.00
N ARG A 101 6.25 3.97 11.74
CA ARG A 101 4.82 4.11 11.40
C ARG A 101 3.96 3.00 11.99
N GLU A 102 4.44 1.76 11.99
CA GLU A 102 3.75 0.64 12.63
C GLU A 102 3.66 0.81 14.16
N VAL A 103 4.73 1.23 14.81
CA VAL A 103 4.74 1.52 16.25
C VAL A 103 3.74 2.63 16.58
N LEU A 104 3.75 3.73 15.82
CA LEU A 104 2.81 4.83 16.01
C LEU A 104 1.36 4.40 15.81
N LYS A 105 1.10 3.56 14.80
CA LYS A 105 -0.23 3.00 14.55
C LYS A 105 -0.70 2.12 15.72
N ARG A 106 0.18 1.26 16.25
CA ARG A 106 -0.14 0.42 17.42
C ARG A 106 -0.42 1.26 18.66
N GLN A 107 0.34 2.34 18.89
CA GLN A 107 0.08 3.26 20.00
C GLN A 107 -1.27 3.96 19.84
N ALA A 108 -1.60 4.44 18.64
CA ALA A 108 -2.89 5.07 18.37
C ALA A 108 -4.08 4.09 18.55
N GLU A 109 -3.95 2.85 18.08
CA GLU A 109 -4.96 1.80 18.30
C GLU A 109 -5.13 1.45 19.79
N GLU A 110 -4.03 1.39 20.55
CA GLU A 110 -4.09 1.14 21.99
C GLU A 110 -4.73 2.31 22.74
N GLU A 111 -4.39 3.55 22.40
CA GLU A 111 -5.00 4.74 22.98
C GLU A 111 -6.50 4.81 22.66
N GLU A 112 -6.89 4.50 21.42
CA GLU A 112 -8.29 4.44 21.04
C GLU A 112 -9.03 3.35 21.82
N ARG A 113 -8.43 2.16 21.98
CA ARG A 113 -8.98 1.08 22.81
C ARG A 113 -9.18 1.54 24.24
N ARG A 114 -8.18 2.17 24.87
CA ARG A 114 -8.28 2.73 26.22
C ARG A 114 -9.38 3.79 26.32
N ARG A 115 -9.52 4.65 25.31
CA ARG A 115 -10.57 5.67 25.26
C ARG A 115 -11.97 5.05 25.18
N ARG A 116 -12.15 4.01 24.34
CA ARG A 116 -13.41 3.26 24.24
C ARG A 116 -13.75 2.54 25.54
N GLU A 117 -12.77 1.90 26.18
CA GLU A 117 -12.94 1.26 27.49
C GLU A 117 -13.33 2.26 28.57
N PHE A 118 -12.67 3.42 28.61
CA PHE A 118 -12.99 4.50 29.54
C PHE A 118 -14.41 5.04 29.32
N GLN A 119 -14.81 5.29 28.06
CA GLN A 119 -16.17 5.71 27.74
C GLN A 119 -17.21 4.65 28.12
N ALA A 120 -16.92 3.37 27.89
CA ALA A 120 -17.80 2.27 28.27
C ALA A 120 -17.93 2.16 29.80
N GLN A 121 -16.85 2.36 30.56
CA GLN A 121 -16.91 2.42 32.01
C GLN A 121 -17.73 3.61 32.50
N MET A 122 -17.50 4.81 31.97
CA MET A 122 -18.28 6.00 32.31
C MET A 122 -19.77 5.83 31.98
N GLY A 123 -20.10 5.22 30.84
CA GLY A 123 -21.48 4.88 30.48
C GLY A 123 -22.12 3.89 31.45
N LYS A 124 -21.38 2.87 31.93
CA LYS A 124 -21.85 1.95 32.97
C LYS A 124 -22.10 2.66 34.30
N VAL A 125 -21.22 3.58 34.70
CA VAL A 125 -21.37 4.38 35.94
C VAL A 125 -22.59 5.30 35.84
N GLN A 126 -22.76 6.02 34.73
CA GLN A 126 -23.94 6.86 34.50
C GLN A 126 -25.23 6.05 34.50
N LYS A 127 -25.26 4.89 33.82
CA LYS A 127 -26.45 4.03 33.79
C LYS A 127 -26.79 3.46 35.17
N LYS A 128 -25.78 3.11 35.98
CA LYS A 128 -25.97 2.70 37.38
C LYS A 128 -26.53 3.85 38.22
N SER A 129 -25.98 5.06 38.08
CA SER A 129 -26.45 6.26 38.78
C SER A 129 -27.90 6.59 38.40
N HIS A 130 -28.23 6.60 37.10
CA HIS A 130 -29.58 6.85 36.60
C HIS A 130 -30.57 5.76 37.06
N ASN A 131 -30.18 4.49 37.07
CA ASN A 131 -31.02 3.42 37.60
C ASN A 131 -31.24 3.54 39.10
N GLN A 132 -30.22 3.97 39.87
CA GLN A 132 -30.37 4.25 41.30
C GLN A 132 -31.32 5.43 41.53
N SER A 133 -31.13 6.55 40.84
CA SER A 133 -32.01 7.72 40.98
C SER A 133 -33.45 7.39 40.59
N ALA A 134 -33.66 6.67 39.48
CA ALA A 134 -34.99 6.20 39.06
C ALA A 134 -35.61 5.23 40.08
N LYS A 135 -34.82 4.34 40.69
CA LYS A 135 -35.29 3.44 41.76
C LYS A 135 -35.70 4.24 42.99
N THR A 136 -34.90 5.20 43.42
CA THR A 136 -35.21 6.09 44.55
C THR A 136 -36.47 6.91 44.27
N GLN A 137 -36.62 7.45 43.05
CA GLN A 137 -37.80 8.22 42.64
C GLN A 137 -39.07 7.35 42.59
N ARG A 138 -38.98 6.11 42.11
CA ARG A 138 -40.10 5.15 42.16
C ARG A 138 -40.47 4.80 43.59
N GLN A 139 -39.47 4.64 44.47
CA GLN A 139 -39.70 4.31 45.86
C GLN A 139 -40.35 5.48 46.62
N SER A 140 -39.89 6.72 46.40
CA SER A 140 -40.54 7.91 46.97
C SER A 140 -41.97 8.06 46.45
N SER A 141 -42.18 7.99 45.13
CA SER A 141 -43.51 8.02 44.50
C SER A 141 -44.46 6.97 45.08
N TRP A 142 -44.00 5.73 45.27
CA TRP A 142 -44.82 4.67 45.85
C TRP A 142 -45.15 4.93 47.32
N THR A 143 -44.21 5.48 48.11
CA THR A 143 -44.49 5.88 49.50
C THR A 143 -45.47 7.04 49.59
N GLU A 144 -45.39 8.03 48.69
CA GLU A 144 -46.34 9.14 48.55
C GLU A 144 -47.74 8.57 48.25
N GLN A 145 -47.84 7.72 47.22
CA GLN A 145 -49.10 7.11 46.80
C GLN A 145 -49.73 6.25 47.92
N LYS A 146 -48.91 5.56 48.73
CA LYS A 146 -49.38 4.84 49.92
C LYS A 146 -49.92 5.76 51.02
N LYS A 147 -49.29 6.92 51.23
CA LYS A 147 -49.80 7.93 52.18
C LYS A 147 -51.12 8.50 51.68
N ASP A 148 -51.20 8.84 50.39
CA ASP A 148 -52.41 9.37 49.77
C ASP A 148 -53.56 8.37 49.83
N THR A 149 -53.32 7.10 49.47
CA THR A 149 -54.34 6.05 49.58
C THR A 149 -54.74 5.74 51.02
N LYS A 150 -53.82 5.83 51.99
CA LYS A 150 -54.15 5.71 53.42
C LYS A 150 -55.02 6.88 53.88
N MET A 151 -54.72 8.11 53.45
CA MET A 151 -55.49 9.32 53.77
C MET A 151 -56.88 9.30 53.10
N GLU A 152 -56.96 8.90 51.83
CA GLU A 152 -58.19 8.68 51.07
C GLU A 152 -59.05 7.59 51.73
N ASN A 153 -58.48 6.45 52.14
CA ASN A 153 -59.22 5.41 52.85
C ASN A 153 -59.69 5.86 54.23
N ALA A 154 -58.90 6.63 54.98
CA ALA A 154 -59.33 7.23 56.24
C ALA A 154 -60.51 8.21 56.00
N ARG A 155 -60.46 9.00 54.93
CA ARG A 155 -61.54 9.91 54.52
C ARG A 155 -62.81 9.15 54.10
N ARG A 156 -62.66 8.03 53.40
CA ARG A 156 -63.77 7.12 53.04
C ARG A 156 -64.37 6.40 54.26
N GLN A 157 -63.55 6.02 55.24
CA GLN A 157 -64.05 5.46 56.50
C GLN A 157 -64.79 6.52 57.33
N ALA A 158 -64.30 7.76 57.37
CA ALA A 158 -65.00 8.88 58.01
C ALA A 158 -66.35 9.20 57.31
N ASN A 159 -66.40 9.11 55.98
CA ASN A 159 -67.63 9.31 55.20
C ASN A 159 -68.58 8.09 55.16
N ARG A 160 -68.16 6.92 55.66
CA ARG A 160 -69.01 5.71 55.70
C ARG A 160 -70.05 5.71 56.81
N GLY A 161 -70.12 6.77 57.62
CA GLY A 161 -71.16 6.95 58.64
C GLY A 161 -72.53 7.41 58.15
N SER A 162 -72.73 7.73 56.86
CA SER A 162 -73.97 8.44 56.45
C SER A 162 -74.75 7.94 55.23
N HIS A 163 -74.36 6.88 54.53
CA HIS A 163 -75.21 6.36 53.43
C HIS A 163 -75.13 4.84 53.30
N ALA A 164 -75.93 4.19 54.14
CA ALA A 164 -76.45 2.85 53.88
C ALA A 164 -77.88 3.00 53.34
N THR A 165 -78.03 3.12 52.01
CA THR A 165 -79.23 2.74 51.23
C THR A 165 -79.03 3.16 49.77
N ASN A 166 -78.78 2.21 48.88
CA ASN A 166 -79.63 1.97 47.71
C ASN A 166 -78.99 0.92 46.81
N ARG A 167 -79.64 -0.23 46.85
CA ARG A 167 -79.47 -1.38 45.99
C ARG A 167 -80.35 -1.11 44.77
N SER A 168 -79.79 -0.83 43.59
CA SER A 168 -80.55 -0.96 42.35
C SER A 168 -79.64 -1.09 41.12
N THR A 169 -79.88 -2.18 40.40
CA THR A 169 -79.84 -2.34 38.93
C THR A 169 -78.52 -2.12 38.18
N ASN A 170 -77.95 -3.26 37.78
CA ASN A 170 -77.12 -3.49 36.60
C ASN A 170 -77.37 -2.51 35.43
N PRO A 171 -76.30 -2.19 34.71
CA PRO A 171 -76.24 -2.60 33.31
C PRO A 171 -75.11 -3.59 33.08
N LEU A 172 -75.53 -4.75 32.60
CA LEU A 172 -74.81 -5.78 31.84
C LEU A 172 -73.40 -5.35 31.39
N ARG A 173 -72.38 -5.95 32.02
CA ARG A 173 -71.06 -6.10 31.40
C ARG A 173 -71.27 -6.89 30.10
N PRO A 174 -70.82 -6.39 28.93
CA PRO A 174 -70.73 -7.25 27.77
C PRO A 174 -69.68 -8.31 28.10
N ASN A 175 -70.13 -9.56 28.15
CA ASN A 175 -69.27 -10.74 28.16
C ASN A 175 -68.16 -10.49 27.13
N MET A 176 -66.91 -10.33 27.58
CA MET A 176 -65.77 -10.41 26.68
C MET A 176 -65.69 -11.88 26.27
N VAL A 177 -66.49 -12.24 25.27
CA VAL A 177 -66.34 -13.48 24.54
C VAL A 177 -64.92 -13.42 23.99
N LEU A 178 -64.02 -14.22 24.56
CA LEU A 178 -62.73 -14.55 23.97
C LEU A 178 -63.05 -15.14 22.59
N CYS A 179 -63.10 -14.27 21.59
CA CYS A 179 -63.41 -14.66 20.24
C CYS A 179 -62.13 -15.16 19.61
N ASP A 180 -62.11 -16.43 19.29
CA ASP A 180 -61.14 -16.99 18.34
C ASP A 180 -61.42 -16.38 16.98
N HIS A 181 -60.65 -15.34 16.65
CA HIS A 181 -60.75 -14.65 15.38
C HIS A 181 -60.47 -15.66 14.25
N ALA A 182 -61.52 -16.00 13.50
CA ALA A 182 -61.42 -16.98 12.41
C ALA A 182 -60.37 -16.58 11.36
N LEU A 183 -59.77 -17.57 10.71
CA LEU A 183 -58.80 -17.40 9.62
C LEU A 183 -59.39 -16.71 8.38
N TRP A 184 -60.71 -16.66 8.25
CA TRP A 184 -61.39 -15.99 7.15
C TRP A 184 -62.32 -14.89 7.68
N TRP A 185 -62.18 -13.69 7.13
CA TRP A 185 -63.01 -12.54 7.47
C TRP A 185 -63.60 -12.01 6.16
N PRO A 186 -64.93 -11.94 6.00
CA PRO A 186 -65.54 -11.34 4.82
C PRO A 186 -65.14 -9.87 4.71
N ARG A 187 -64.93 -9.45 3.46
CA ARG A 187 -64.76 -8.05 3.10
C ARG A 187 -66.12 -7.37 3.12
N VAL A 188 -66.20 -6.24 3.81
CA VAL A 188 -67.38 -5.37 3.85
C VAL A 188 -66.99 -4.05 3.21
N ASP A 189 -67.67 -3.69 2.13
CA ASP A 189 -67.40 -2.43 1.43
C ASP A 189 -67.98 -1.23 2.19
N GLY A 190 -67.43 -0.05 1.92
CA GLY A 190 -67.81 1.21 2.55
C GLY A 190 -66.85 1.67 3.64
N THR A 191 -67.18 2.81 4.24
CA THR A 191 -66.34 3.47 5.24
C THR A 191 -66.62 2.93 6.63
N HIS A 192 -65.64 2.30 7.26
CA HIS A 192 -65.77 1.69 8.59
C HIS A 192 -64.64 2.13 9.52
N LEU A 193 -64.90 2.15 10.83
CA LEU A 193 -63.90 2.46 11.85
C LEU A 193 -63.20 1.19 12.33
N CYS A 194 -61.87 1.14 12.24
CA CYS A 194 -61.13 -0.01 12.76
C CYS A 194 -61.19 -0.05 14.29
N SER A 195 -61.64 -1.16 14.87
CA SER A 195 -61.73 -1.34 16.32
C SER A 195 -60.38 -1.39 17.05
N ARG A 196 -59.25 -1.47 16.31
CA ARG A 196 -57.89 -1.58 16.88
C ARG A 196 -57.12 -0.26 16.79
N CYS A 197 -56.93 0.26 15.58
CA CYS A 197 -56.19 1.51 15.36
C CYS A 197 -57.08 2.76 15.34
N LEU A 198 -58.40 2.60 15.45
CA LEU A 198 -59.38 3.69 15.42
C LEU A 198 -59.31 4.58 14.17
N THR A 199 -58.73 4.05 13.08
CA THR A 199 -58.65 4.74 11.78
C THR A 199 -59.83 4.35 10.91
N HIS A 200 -60.38 5.30 10.15
CA HIS A 200 -61.40 5.04 9.15
C HIS A 200 -60.79 4.38 7.91
N THR A 201 -61.34 3.25 7.47
CA THR A 201 -61.00 2.61 6.20
C THR A 201 -61.88 3.19 5.10
N THR A 202 -61.31 3.67 3.99
CA THR A 202 -62.05 4.46 2.99
C THR A 202 -62.77 3.64 1.90
N ARG A 203 -62.39 2.37 1.68
CA ARG A 203 -62.97 1.55 0.59
C ARG A 203 -63.63 0.26 1.09
N PHE A 204 -62.98 -0.42 2.03
CA PHE A 204 -63.48 -1.65 2.61
C PHE A 204 -62.80 -1.94 3.95
N ALA A 205 -63.46 -2.75 4.77
CA ALA A 205 -62.89 -3.32 5.98
C ALA A 205 -63.17 -4.82 6.06
N PHE A 206 -62.51 -5.50 6.99
CA PHE A 206 -62.79 -6.90 7.29
C PHE A 206 -63.62 -6.99 8.56
N ARG A 207 -64.67 -7.80 8.54
CA ARG A 207 -65.53 -8.06 9.71
C ARG A 207 -65.36 -9.50 10.20
N CYS A 208 -65.16 -9.69 11.50
CA CYS A 208 -65.11 -11.04 12.07
C CYS A 208 -66.52 -11.66 12.09
N PRO A 209 -66.75 -12.85 11.53
CA PRO A 209 -68.09 -13.45 11.50
C PRO A 209 -68.62 -13.86 12.88
N ARG A 210 -67.72 -14.04 13.87
CA ARG A 210 -68.09 -14.51 15.22
C ARG A 210 -68.33 -13.37 16.21
N CYS A 211 -67.47 -12.35 16.23
CA CYS A 211 -67.57 -11.24 17.19
C CYS A 211 -67.90 -9.89 16.56
N ASN A 212 -68.13 -9.84 15.23
CA ASN A 212 -68.48 -8.62 14.49
C ASN A 212 -67.47 -7.47 14.59
N LYS A 213 -66.27 -7.68 15.14
CA LYS A 213 -65.21 -6.67 15.14
C LYS A 213 -64.81 -6.32 13.71
N VAL A 214 -64.55 -5.04 13.48
CA VAL A 214 -64.17 -4.51 12.17
C VAL A 214 -62.72 -4.04 12.23
N ALA A 215 -61.90 -4.47 11.27
CA ALA A 215 -60.49 -4.14 11.22
C ALA A 215 -60.02 -3.78 9.80
N CYS A 216 -59.03 -2.91 9.71
CA CYS A 216 -58.28 -2.71 8.47
C CYS A 216 -57.41 -3.94 8.19
N ALA A 217 -56.87 -4.03 6.96
CA ALA A 217 -56.07 -5.19 6.53
C ALA A 217 -54.90 -5.50 7.49
N SER A 218 -54.13 -4.49 7.90
CA SER A 218 -52.98 -4.67 8.80
C SER A 218 -53.39 -5.05 10.23
N CYS A 219 -54.44 -4.44 10.78
CA CYS A 219 -54.90 -4.77 12.12
C CYS A 219 -55.58 -6.14 12.20
N ARG A 220 -56.18 -6.62 11.09
CA ARG A 220 -56.78 -7.96 11.02
C ARG A 220 -55.74 -9.04 11.30
N ASP A 221 -54.55 -8.91 10.73
CA ASP A 221 -53.52 -9.95 10.84
C ASP A 221 -52.93 -9.99 12.27
N ILE A 222 -52.71 -8.82 12.88
CA ILE A 222 -52.32 -8.72 14.31
C ILE A 222 -53.36 -9.34 15.24
N LEU A 223 -54.65 -9.11 14.97
CA LEU A 223 -55.74 -9.69 15.76
C LEU A 223 -55.84 -11.22 15.61
N ARG A 224 -55.29 -11.79 14.53
CA ARG A 224 -55.18 -13.26 14.35
C ARG A 224 -53.94 -13.81 15.07
N GLU A 225 -52.83 -13.08 15.02
CA GLU A 225 -51.54 -13.52 15.57
C GLU A 225 -51.43 -13.43 17.09
N GLN A 226 -52.22 -12.57 17.76
CA GLN A 226 -52.24 -12.48 19.23
C GLN A 226 -52.57 -13.80 19.94
N LYS A 227 -53.02 -14.84 19.23
CA LYS A 227 -53.21 -16.20 19.75
C LYS A 227 -51.95 -17.07 19.75
N TRP A 228 -50.92 -16.72 18.96
CA TRP A 228 -49.72 -17.54 18.77
C TRP A 228 -48.52 -17.10 19.60
N ALA A 229 -48.56 -15.90 20.20
CA ALA A 229 -47.49 -15.39 21.05
C ALA A 229 -47.69 -15.70 22.56
N GLY A 230 -48.68 -16.53 22.90
CA GLY A 230 -49.02 -16.88 24.29
C GLY A 230 -48.52 -18.24 24.78
N ASP A 231 -48.02 -19.10 23.88
CA ASP A 231 -47.53 -20.45 24.19
C ASP A 231 -46.12 -20.68 23.56
N ALA A 232 -45.18 -19.79 23.88
CA ALA A 232 -43.74 -19.96 23.61
C ALA A 232 -42.92 -19.48 24.81
#